data_AF-F2PGI9-F1
#
_entry.id   AF-F2PGI9-F1
#
_cell.length_a   1.000
_cell.length_b   1.000
_cell.length_c   1.000
_cell.angle_alpha   90.00
_cell.angle_beta   90.00
_cell.angle_gamma   90.00
#
_symmetry.space_group_name_H-M   'P 1'
#
loop_
_entity.id
_entity.type
_entity.pdbx_description
1 polymer ?
#
loop_
_entity_poly.entity_id
_entity_poly.type
_entity_poly.pdbx_seq_one_letter_code
_entity_poly.pdbx_strand_id
1 'polypeptide(L)'
;MICRQCRSSLLSRLPSRPASAAYSYSHIPSRQPHRFYSAEAPAAPAADAASPAPLKTATKAAPKIVSSVPAGTKLAGLNYEKNKQDPIALEDHEYPDWLWTLLDKTAKKSETGAGSVDVSNMNKKARKKHEKKMAALAASQPRAIPVHEQATDITPAEYNAATTGEAAADNLEAATAGLETRSQITKSARSARRKAIKESNFLRGL
;
A
#
# COMPACT_ATOMS: atom_id res chain seq x y z
N MET A 1 -26.93 -44.97 -5.79
CA MET A 1 -26.28 -44.47 -4.56
C MET A 1 -24.80 -44.87 -4.61
N ILE A 2 -23.91 -43.91 -4.87
CA ILE A 2 -22.48 -44.19 -5.06
C ILE A 2 -21.74 -43.95 -3.74
N CYS A 3 -21.05 -44.98 -3.24
CA CYS A 3 -20.39 -45.02 -1.93
C CYS A 3 -19.25 -43.99 -1.81
N ARG A 4 -19.24 -43.20 -0.73
CA ARG A 4 -18.22 -42.15 -0.47
C ARG A 4 -16.81 -42.71 -0.28
N GLN A 5 -16.65 -43.95 0.21
CA GLN A 5 -15.33 -44.59 0.37
C GLN A 5 -14.63 -44.95 -0.96
N CYS A 6 -15.35 -45.10 -2.08
CA CYS A 6 -14.73 -45.49 -3.35
C CYS A 6 -14.07 -44.31 -4.10
N ARG A 7 -14.42 -43.06 -3.77
CA ARG A 7 -13.88 -41.87 -4.47
C ARG A 7 -12.49 -41.46 -3.96
N SER A 8 -12.15 -41.79 -2.72
CA SER A 8 -10.83 -41.51 -2.14
C SER A 8 -9.73 -42.48 -2.60
N SER A 9 -10.09 -43.66 -3.07
CA SER A 9 -9.13 -44.71 -3.44
C SER A 9 -8.54 -44.56 -4.84
N LEU A 10 -9.16 -43.76 -5.71
CA LEU A 10 -8.73 -43.57 -7.09
C LEU A 10 -7.77 -42.38 -7.28
N LEU A 11 -7.62 -41.51 -6.27
CA LEU A 11 -6.76 -40.32 -6.33
C LEU A 11 -5.38 -40.52 -5.67
N SER A 12 -5.11 -41.70 -5.10
CA SER A 12 -3.90 -41.98 -4.30
C SER A 12 -2.79 -42.72 -5.05
N ARG A 13 -2.92 -42.96 -6.36
CA ARG A 13 -1.85 -43.55 -7.19
C ARG A 13 -1.44 -42.61 -8.33
N LEU A 14 -0.75 -41.53 -7.99
CA LEU A 14 0.16 -40.86 -8.92
C LEU A 14 1.58 -40.97 -8.37
N PRO A 15 2.53 -41.61 -9.09
CA PRO A 15 3.92 -41.67 -8.65
C PRO A 15 4.56 -40.29 -8.76
N SER A 16 5.08 -39.82 -7.62
CA SER A 16 5.91 -38.62 -7.50
C SER A 16 7.23 -38.83 -8.24
N ARG A 17 7.51 -38.02 -9.27
CA ARG A 17 8.85 -37.92 -9.90
C ARG A 17 9.64 -36.81 -9.19
N PRO A 18 10.83 -37.08 -8.64
CA PRO A 18 11.75 -36.00 -8.28
C PRO A 18 12.55 -35.59 -9.52
N ALA A 19 12.37 -34.36 -9.99
CA ALA A 19 13.28 -33.72 -10.93
C ALA A 19 14.03 -32.60 -10.21
N SER A 20 15.22 -32.92 -9.71
CA SER A 20 16.20 -31.93 -9.28
C SER A 20 16.88 -31.36 -10.51
N ALA A 21 16.52 -30.14 -10.91
CA ALA A 21 17.33 -29.31 -11.78
C ALA A 21 17.86 -28.16 -10.94
N ALA A 22 19.11 -28.28 -10.49
CA ALA A 22 19.84 -27.19 -9.87
C ALA A 22 20.14 -26.13 -10.94
N TYR A 23 19.40 -25.03 -10.93
CA TYR A 23 19.73 -23.85 -11.72
C TYR A 23 20.70 -22.98 -10.90
N SER A 24 21.98 -23.08 -11.21
CA SER A 24 23.01 -22.18 -10.68
C SER A 24 22.82 -20.80 -11.32
N TYR A 25 22.34 -19.83 -10.55
CA TYR A 25 22.29 -18.43 -10.97
C TYR A 25 23.55 -17.72 -10.46
N SER A 26 24.49 -17.42 -11.36
CA SER A 26 25.63 -16.57 -11.07
C SER A 26 25.18 -15.12 -10.89
N HIS A 27 25.39 -14.56 -9.71
CA HIS A 27 25.16 -13.15 -9.42
C HIS A 27 26.33 -12.33 -9.97
N ILE A 28 26.05 -11.47 -10.95
CA ILE A 28 26.98 -10.46 -11.45
C ILE A 28 26.80 -9.20 -10.57
N PRO A 29 27.82 -8.73 -9.83
CA PRO A 29 27.71 -7.46 -9.12
C PRO A 29 27.75 -6.29 -10.09
N SER A 30 26.64 -5.55 -10.20
CA SER A 30 26.56 -4.30 -10.95
C SER A 30 27.26 -3.18 -10.16
N ARG A 31 28.36 -2.67 -10.73
CA ARG A 31 29.13 -1.55 -10.20
C ARG A 31 28.48 -0.25 -10.71
N GLN A 32 27.76 0.47 -9.85
CA GLN A 32 27.25 1.80 -10.20
C GLN A 32 28.36 2.85 -10.10
N PRO A 33 28.58 3.70 -11.12
CA PRO A 33 29.42 4.88 -10.97
C PRO A 33 28.65 5.98 -10.23
N HIS A 34 29.14 6.36 -9.05
CA HIS A 34 28.74 7.60 -8.40
C HIS A 34 29.21 8.79 -9.24
N ARG A 35 28.28 9.52 -9.85
CA ARG A 35 28.55 10.86 -10.39
C ARG A 35 28.56 11.86 -9.24
N PHE A 36 29.74 12.39 -8.95
CA PHE A 36 29.89 13.59 -8.13
C PHE A 36 29.47 14.80 -8.98
N TYR A 37 28.41 15.49 -8.58
CA TYR A 37 28.16 16.85 -9.05
C TYR A 37 28.84 17.80 -8.06
N SER A 38 30.02 18.31 -8.43
CA SER A 38 30.48 19.61 -7.95
C SER A 38 29.76 20.67 -8.77
N ALA A 39 28.96 21.50 -8.12
CA ALA A 39 28.46 22.75 -8.68
C ALA A 39 28.84 23.87 -7.72
N GLU A 40 29.70 24.74 -8.23
CA GLU A 40 30.28 25.90 -7.59
C GLU A 40 29.23 27.01 -7.47
N ALA A 41 29.17 27.63 -6.30
CA ALA A 41 28.32 28.77 -6.01
C ALA A 41 28.98 30.08 -6.49
N PRO A 42 28.21 31.04 -7.01
CA PRO A 42 28.58 32.44 -6.93
C PRO A 42 27.64 33.21 -5.98
N ALA A 43 28.25 34.09 -5.21
CA ALA A 43 27.64 34.93 -4.19
C ALA A 43 27.06 36.24 -4.75
N ALA A 44 25.89 36.63 -4.20
CA ALA A 44 25.44 37.99 -3.81
C ALA A 44 25.34 39.13 -4.88
N PRO A 45 24.59 40.25 -4.67
CA PRO A 45 24.06 40.78 -3.40
C PRO A 45 22.60 41.30 -3.40
N ALA A 46 22.19 41.72 -2.20
CA ALA A 46 20.90 42.22 -1.75
C ALA A 46 20.37 43.49 -2.44
N ALA A 47 19.04 43.63 -2.45
CA ALA A 47 18.35 44.93 -2.37
C ALA A 47 16.99 44.76 -1.67
N ASP A 48 16.82 45.54 -0.60
CA ASP A 48 15.62 45.83 0.19
C ASP A 48 14.50 46.50 -0.65
N ALA A 49 13.24 46.13 -0.41
CA ALA A 49 12.11 47.07 -0.41
C ALA A 49 10.86 46.42 0.19
N ALA A 50 10.28 47.11 1.17
CA ALA A 50 9.16 46.68 2.00
C ALA A 50 7.79 47.22 1.51
N SER A 51 6.74 46.40 1.74
CA SER A 51 5.34 46.75 2.09
C SER A 51 4.34 47.18 0.99
N PRO A 52 2.99 47.03 1.18
CA PRO A 52 2.19 46.04 1.93
C PRO A 52 1.08 45.35 1.09
N ALA A 53 0.43 44.37 1.71
CA ALA A 53 -0.63 43.46 1.22
C ALA A 53 -1.92 44.12 0.68
N PRO A 54 -2.73 43.31 -0.04
CA PRO A 54 -4.12 43.14 0.41
C PRO A 54 -4.50 41.67 0.59
N LEU A 55 -5.18 41.41 1.72
CA LEU A 55 -5.81 40.15 2.05
C LEU A 55 -6.85 39.76 1.00
N LYS A 56 -6.70 38.56 0.42
CA LYS A 56 -7.81 37.84 -0.22
C LYS A 56 -8.01 36.52 0.50
N THR A 57 -9.22 36.38 1.02
CA THR A 57 -9.77 35.22 1.73
C THR A 57 -9.65 33.95 0.89
N ALA A 58 -8.73 33.07 1.25
CA ALA A 58 -8.66 31.72 0.70
C ALA A 58 -9.59 30.80 1.51
N THR A 59 -10.77 30.53 0.98
CA THR A 59 -11.50 29.30 1.28
C THR A 59 -10.56 28.13 1.04
N LYS A 60 -10.29 27.33 2.08
CA LYS A 60 -9.56 26.06 1.99
C LYS A 60 -10.35 25.09 1.11
N ALA A 61 -10.16 25.19 -0.20
CA ALA A 61 -10.38 24.07 -1.10
C ALA A 61 -9.35 22.98 -0.74
N ALA A 62 -9.77 21.73 -0.78
CA ALA A 62 -8.88 20.57 -0.64
C ALA A 62 -7.61 20.78 -1.48
N PRO A 63 -6.42 20.37 -1.00
CA PRO A 63 -5.19 20.57 -1.76
C PRO A 63 -5.38 19.90 -3.12
N LYS A 64 -5.47 20.69 -4.19
CA LYS A 64 -5.42 20.18 -5.55
C LYS A 64 -4.11 19.41 -5.63
N ILE A 65 -4.18 18.11 -5.85
CA ILE A 65 -3.00 17.27 -5.99
C ILE A 65 -2.35 17.73 -7.29
N VAL A 66 -1.36 18.61 -7.17
CA VAL A 66 -0.68 19.19 -8.33
C VAL A 66 0.25 18.13 -8.87
N SER A 67 0.07 17.73 -10.13
CA SER A 67 1.01 16.87 -10.80
C SER A 67 2.38 17.56 -10.91
N SER A 68 3.45 16.78 -10.87
CA SER A 68 4.81 17.34 -11.00
C SER A 68 5.16 17.73 -12.44
N VAL A 69 4.37 17.28 -13.43
CA VAL A 69 4.62 17.48 -14.85
C VAL A 69 3.50 18.36 -15.42
N PRO A 70 3.80 19.60 -15.83
CA PRO A 70 2.78 20.48 -16.38
C PRO A 70 2.26 19.97 -17.72
N ALA A 71 1.02 20.34 -18.05
CA ALA A 71 0.42 20.05 -19.34
C ALA A 71 1.29 20.58 -20.49
N GLY A 72 1.33 19.84 -21.61
CA GLY A 72 2.15 20.18 -22.77
C GLY A 72 3.60 19.67 -22.70
N THR A 73 4.02 19.05 -21.60
CA THR A 73 5.38 18.49 -21.49
C THR A 73 5.52 17.24 -22.37
N LYS A 74 6.52 17.23 -23.25
CA LYS A 74 6.87 16.05 -24.05
C LYS A 74 7.55 15.00 -23.16
N LEU A 75 6.97 13.80 -23.09
CA LEU A 75 7.51 12.70 -22.31
C LEU A 75 8.54 11.92 -23.14
N ALA A 76 9.79 12.38 -23.08
CA ALA A 76 10.87 11.84 -23.87
C ALA A 76 11.13 10.35 -23.60
N GLY A 77 11.29 9.56 -24.66
CA GLY A 77 11.72 8.15 -24.57
C GLY A 77 10.61 7.16 -24.22
N LEU A 78 9.34 7.57 -24.29
CA LEU A 78 8.20 6.64 -24.17
C LEU A 78 7.84 5.98 -25.51
N ASN A 79 8.04 6.68 -26.63
CA ASN A 79 7.73 6.12 -27.92
C ASN A 79 8.86 5.18 -28.40
N TYR A 80 8.48 3.94 -28.71
CA TYR A 80 9.37 2.93 -29.30
C TYR A 80 9.11 2.72 -30.80
N GLU A 81 8.09 3.37 -31.38
CA GLU A 81 7.74 3.24 -32.78
C GLU A 81 8.41 4.32 -33.66
N LYS A 82 8.98 3.92 -34.79
CA LYS A 82 9.81 4.79 -35.64
C LYS A 82 9.05 5.97 -36.28
N ASN A 83 7.73 5.85 -36.45
CA ASN A 83 6.91 6.84 -37.19
C ASN A 83 6.00 7.66 -36.29
N LYS A 84 6.08 7.49 -34.96
CA LYS A 84 5.26 8.23 -34.00
C LYS A 84 6.13 9.26 -33.27
N GLN A 85 5.48 10.28 -32.72
CA GLN A 85 6.11 11.25 -31.85
C GLN A 85 5.95 10.81 -30.39
N ASP A 86 6.82 11.32 -29.51
CA ASP A 86 6.66 11.11 -28.07
C ASP A 86 5.33 11.69 -27.58
N PRO A 87 4.62 10.99 -26.68
CA PRO A 87 3.36 11.47 -26.13
C PRO A 87 3.58 12.75 -25.32
N ILE A 88 2.60 13.65 -25.43
CA ILE A 88 2.57 14.92 -24.70
C ILE A 88 1.66 14.75 -23.48
N ALA A 89 2.10 15.26 -22.33
CA ALA A 89 1.29 15.27 -21.12
C ALA A 89 0.04 16.16 -21.30
N LEU A 90 -1.12 15.64 -20.96
CA LEU A 90 -2.40 16.34 -20.98
C LEU A 90 -2.63 17.09 -19.67
N GLU A 91 -3.78 17.76 -19.51
CA GLU A 91 -4.13 18.43 -18.26
C GLU A 91 -4.55 17.42 -17.18
N ASP A 92 -4.28 17.73 -15.90
CA ASP A 92 -4.47 16.80 -14.76
C ASP A 92 -5.88 16.23 -14.62
N HIS A 93 -6.89 16.95 -15.11
CA HIS A 93 -8.30 16.57 -15.04
C HIS A 93 -8.76 15.71 -16.22
N GLU A 94 -8.00 15.66 -17.32
CA GLU A 94 -8.26 14.72 -18.41
C GLU A 94 -7.79 13.30 -18.06
N TYR A 95 -6.88 13.19 -17.08
CA TYR A 95 -6.47 11.92 -16.52
C TYR A 95 -7.54 11.38 -15.56
N PRO A 96 -7.78 10.07 -15.56
CA PRO A 96 -8.77 9.47 -14.68
C PRO A 96 -8.31 9.49 -13.21
N ASP A 97 -9.26 9.68 -12.29
CA ASP A 97 -9.00 9.90 -10.85
C ASP A 97 -8.17 8.79 -10.17
N TRP A 98 -8.27 7.55 -10.66
CA TRP A 98 -7.53 6.43 -10.07
C TRP A 98 -6.01 6.60 -10.18
N LEU A 99 -5.51 7.39 -11.13
CA LEU A 99 -4.08 7.68 -11.31
C LEU A 99 -3.48 8.29 -10.03
N TRP A 100 -4.20 9.25 -9.45
CA TRP A 100 -3.75 10.00 -8.27
C TRP A 100 -3.74 9.13 -7.01
N THR A 101 -4.59 8.09 -6.96
CA THR A 101 -4.67 7.15 -5.82
C THR A 101 -3.61 6.03 -5.84
N LEU A 102 -2.82 5.91 -6.90
CA LEU A 102 -1.84 4.82 -7.02
C LEU A 102 -0.72 4.90 -5.96
N LEU A 103 -0.27 6.12 -5.67
CA LEU A 103 0.81 6.38 -4.71
C LEU A 103 0.33 6.25 -3.26
N ASP A 104 -0.98 6.30 -2.99
CA ASP A 104 -1.50 6.10 -1.64
C ASP A 104 -1.14 4.73 -1.08
N LYS A 105 -0.99 3.71 -1.94
CA LYS A 105 -0.58 2.36 -1.50
C LYS A 105 0.88 2.33 -1.03
N THR A 106 1.76 3.08 -1.67
CA THR A 106 3.17 3.20 -1.26
C THR A 106 3.29 4.10 -0.05
N ALA A 107 2.57 5.23 -0.04
CA ALA A 107 2.46 6.15 1.08
C ALA A 107 1.95 5.44 2.34
N LYS A 108 0.84 4.69 2.29
CA LYS A 108 0.31 3.96 3.47
C LYS A 108 1.26 2.87 3.98
N LYS A 109 2.04 2.25 3.10
CA LYS A 109 3.09 1.30 3.50
C LYS A 109 4.26 2.02 4.21
N SER A 110 4.62 3.22 3.78
CA SER A 110 5.59 4.06 4.49
C SER A 110 5.01 4.75 5.73
N GLU A 111 3.70 5.02 5.77
CA GLU A 111 3.02 5.79 6.82
C GLU A 111 2.64 4.93 8.02
N THR A 112 2.48 3.62 7.82
CA THR A 112 2.58 2.65 8.92
C THR A 112 3.93 2.79 9.66
N GLY A 113 4.95 3.38 9.02
CA GLY A 113 6.19 3.85 9.65
C GLY A 113 6.26 5.38 9.92
N ALA A 114 5.56 6.23 9.17
CA ALA A 114 5.68 7.70 9.29
C ALA A 114 4.82 8.34 10.41
N GLY A 115 3.73 7.68 10.82
CA GLY A 115 3.01 8.06 12.05
C GLY A 115 3.61 7.43 13.32
N SER A 116 4.50 6.45 13.16
CA SER A 116 5.32 5.93 14.24
C SER A 116 6.45 6.91 14.47
N VAL A 117 6.43 7.62 15.59
CA VAL A 117 7.59 8.36 16.08
C VAL A 117 8.83 7.47 15.92
N ASP A 118 9.86 7.92 15.22
CA ASP A 118 11.08 7.12 15.00
C ASP A 118 11.80 6.92 16.34
N VAL A 119 11.46 5.82 17.00
CA VAL A 119 11.92 5.45 18.33
C VAL A 119 13.45 5.26 18.37
N SER A 120 14.07 5.03 17.20
CA SER A 120 15.50 4.76 17.07
C SER A 120 16.34 6.03 17.27
N ASN A 121 15.89 7.17 16.75
CA ASN A 121 16.58 8.46 16.87
C ASN A 121 16.33 9.14 18.25
N MET A 122 15.31 8.71 19.00
CA MET A 122 15.00 9.29 20.31
C MET A 122 15.95 8.86 21.43
N ASN A 123 16.24 9.80 22.35
CA ASN A 123 16.93 9.53 23.62
C ASN A 123 16.24 8.39 24.42
N LYS A 124 17.02 7.55 25.11
CA LYS A 124 16.56 6.45 25.99
C LYS A 124 15.42 6.85 26.93
N LYS A 125 15.45 8.06 27.52
CA LYS A 125 14.36 8.55 28.40
C LYS A 125 13.07 8.83 27.62
N ALA A 126 13.19 9.41 26.43
CA ALA A 126 12.04 9.72 25.57
C ALA A 126 11.42 8.44 25.00
N ARG A 127 12.24 7.45 24.64
CA ARG A 127 11.81 6.10 24.25
C ARG A 127 10.96 5.45 25.34
N LYS A 128 11.43 5.42 26.59
CA LYS A 128 10.67 4.87 27.73
C LYS A 128 9.35 5.60 27.97
N LYS A 129 9.33 6.93 27.84
CA LYS A 129 8.11 7.73 27.98
C LYS A 129 7.10 7.43 26.87
N HIS A 130 7.59 7.32 25.62
CA HIS A 130 6.76 6.95 24.48
C HIS A 130 6.20 5.55 24.65
N GLU A 131 7.03 4.57 25.00
CA GLU A 131 6.62 3.19 25.28
C GLU A 131 5.57 3.12 26.39
N LYS A 132 5.76 3.81 27.53
CA LYS A 132 4.77 3.89 28.60
C LYS A 132 3.45 4.50 28.13
N LYS A 133 3.51 5.56 27.31
CA LYS A 133 2.32 6.20 26.73
C LYS A 133 1.60 5.24 25.77
N MET A 134 2.34 4.57 24.89
CA MET A 134 1.79 3.59 23.95
C MET A 134 1.22 2.37 24.65
N ALA A 135 1.84 1.89 25.73
CA ALA A 135 1.35 0.78 26.53
C ALA A 135 0.06 1.16 27.28
N ALA A 136 -0.04 2.38 27.81
CA ALA A 136 -1.27 2.86 28.43
C ALA A 136 -2.42 2.98 27.41
N LEU A 137 -2.14 3.49 26.21
CA LEU A 137 -3.11 3.54 25.11
C LEU A 137 -3.53 2.14 24.67
N ALA A 138 -2.58 1.21 24.50
CA ALA A 138 -2.84 -0.16 24.12
C ALA A 138 -3.59 -0.95 25.21
N ALA A 139 -3.38 -0.66 26.49
CA ALA A 139 -4.13 -1.28 27.58
C ALA A 139 -5.58 -0.82 27.63
N SER A 140 -5.85 0.43 27.22
CA SER A 140 -7.22 0.95 27.12
C SER A 140 -7.99 0.44 25.89
N GLN A 141 -7.28 0.07 24.83
CA GLN A 141 -7.88 -0.38 23.58
C GLN A 141 -8.02 -1.91 23.55
N PRO A 142 -9.15 -2.47 23.08
CA PRO A 142 -9.26 -3.92 22.86
C PRO A 142 -8.23 -4.43 21.85
N ARG A 143 -7.86 -5.71 21.96
CA ARG A 143 -6.90 -6.35 21.03
C ARG A 143 -7.45 -6.27 19.60
N ALA A 144 -6.65 -5.74 18.68
CA ALA A 144 -7.01 -5.69 17.26
C ALA A 144 -6.91 -7.10 16.65
N ILE A 145 -8.06 -7.75 16.45
CA ILE A 145 -8.14 -9.04 15.76
C ILE A 145 -8.07 -8.79 14.25
N PRO A 146 -7.12 -9.40 13.51
CA PRO A 146 -7.03 -9.29 12.06
C PRO A 146 -8.33 -9.69 11.37
N VAL A 147 -8.69 -9.00 10.28
CA VAL A 147 -9.98 -9.20 9.58
C VAL A 147 -10.22 -10.67 9.19
N HIS A 148 -9.21 -11.39 8.68
CA HIS A 148 -9.33 -12.81 8.34
C HIS A 148 -9.49 -13.79 9.52
N GLU A 149 -9.30 -13.34 10.76
CA GLU A 149 -9.51 -14.14 11.98
C GLU A 149 -10.86 -13.83 12.65
N GLN A 150 -11.59 -12.82 12.16
CA GLN A 150 -12.91 -12.46 12.69
C GLN A 150 -13.97 -13.45 12.19
N ALA A 151 -14.92 -13.78 13.06
CA ALA A 151 -16.04 -14.68 12.77
C ALA A 151 -17.36 -13.94 12.47
N THR A 152 -17.29 -12.64 12.17
CA THR A 152 -18.46 -11.83 11.84
C THR A 152 -18.96 -12.11 10.43
N ASP A 153 -20.28 -12.15 10.26
CA ASP A 153 -20.91 -12.33 8.95
C ASP A 153 -20.57 -11.16 8.01
N ILE A 154 -20.15 -11.51 6.79
CA ILE A 154 -19.76 -10.54 5.75
C ILE A 154 -21.00 -9.83 5.17
N THR A 155 -22.05 -10.61 4.95
CA THR A 155 -23.35 -10.15 4.47
C THR A 155 -24.38 -10.64 5.49
N PRO A 156 -24.75 -9.81 6.47
CA PRO A 156 -25.63 -10.24 7.55
C PRO A 156 -27.00 -10.59 6.98
N ALA A 157 -27.59 -11.67 7.50
CA ALA A 157 -28.99 -11.99 7.23
C ALA A 157 -29.90 -10.95 7.89
N GLU A 158 -31.14 -10.81 7.39
CA GLU A 158 -32.11 -9.80 7.85
C GLU A 158 -32.32 -9.80 9.37
N TYR A 159 -32.30 -10.97 10.00
CA TYR A 159 -32.43 -11.11 11.46
C TYR A 159 -31.21 -10.55 12.24
N ASN A 160 -30.01 -10.66 11.67
CA ASN A 160 -28.79 -10.08 12.25
C ASN A 160 -28.72 -8.57 11.97
N ALA A 161 -29.18 -8.11 10.80
CA ALA A 161 -29.21 -6.70 10.44
C ALA A 161 -30.11 -5.86 11.38
N ALA A 162 -31.23 -6.43 11.85
CA ALA A 162 -32.12 -5.77 12.81
C ALA A 162 -31.44 -5.47 14.17
N THR A 163 -30.45 -6.25 14.58
CA THR A 163 -29.72 -6.03 15.84
C THR A 163 -28.63 -4.95 15.76
N THR A 164 -28.07 -4.71 14.58
CA THR A 164 -27.05 -3.66 14.35
C THR A 164 -27.65 -2.30 14.01
N GLY A 165 -28.97 -2.19 13.82
CA GLY A 165 -29.67 -0.93 13.58
C GLY A 165 -29.43 -0.29 12.21
N GLU A 166 -28.80 -1.04 11.29
CA GLU A 166 -28.60 -0.59 9.90
C GLU A 166 -29.88 -0.90 9.11
N ALA A 167 -30.71 0.14 8.93
CA ALA A 167 -31.90 0.08 8.10
C ALA A 167 -31.56 -0.32 6.66
N ALA A 168 -32.51 -1.00 6.00
CA ALA A 168 -32.41 -1.58 4.66
C ALA A 168 -31.62 -0.71 3.67
N ALA A 169 -30.30 -0.95 3.60
CA ALA A 169 -29.47 -0.39 2.55
C ALA A 169 -29.97 -0.97 1.22
N ASP A 170 -29.93 -0.16 0.17
CA ASP A 170 -30.25 -0.64 -1.18
C ASP A 170 -29.45 -1.92 -1.45
N ASN A 171 -30.12 -2.98 -1.90
CA ASN A 171 -29.51 -4.32 -2.05
C ASN A 171 -28.19 -4.30 -2.86
N LEU A 172 -28.05 -3.34 -3.78
CA LEU A 172 -26.83 -3.11 -4.55
C LEU A 172 -25.68 -2.59 -3.70
N GLU A 173 -25.91 -1.63 -2.81
CA GLU A 173 -24.89 -1.10 -1.90
C GLU A 173 -24.42 -2.19 -0.94
N ALA A 174 -25.35 -2.92 -0.32
CA ALA A 174 -25.04 -4.06 0.53
C ALA A 174 -24.22 -5.13 -0.23
N ALA A 175 -24.55 -5.40 -1.50
CA ALA A 175 -23.79 -6.30 -2.34
C ALA A 175 -22.36 -5.78 -2.62
N THR A 176 -22.20 -4.49 -2.92
CA THR A 176 -20.87 -3.88 -3.16
C THR A 176 -20.00 -3.88 -1.91
N ALA A 177 -20.54 -3.49 -0.74
CA ALA A 177 -19.85 -3.55 0.54
C ALA A 177 -19.44 -4.98 0.91
N GLY A 178 -20.30 -5.97 0.64
CA GLY A 178 -19.99 -7.39 0.78
C GLY A 178 -18.82 -7.86 -0.10
N LEU A 179 -18.70 -7.34 -1.33
CA LEU A 179 -17.56 -7.65 -2.20
C LEU A 179 -16.26 -7.01 -1.68
N GLU A 180 -16.33 -5.78 -1.20
CA GLU A 180 -15.17 -5.07 -0.65
C GLU A 180 -14.61 -5.75 0.60
N THR A 181 -15.47 -6.11 1.55
CA THR A 181 -15.10 -6.84 2.78
C THR A 181 -14.47 -8.20 2.46
N ARG A 182 -15.05 -8.97 1.53
CA ARG A 182 -14.42 -10.23 1.00
C ARG A 182 -13.04 -9.98 0.41
N SER A 183 -12.87 -8.89 -0.33
CA SER A 183 -11.58 -8.51 -0.90
C SER A 183 -10.55 -8.17 0.19
N GLN A 184 -10.97 -7.51 1.27
CA GLN A 184 -10.12 -7.16 2.42
C GLN A 184 -9.71 -8.40 3.21
N ILE A 185 -10.64 -9.33 3.46
CA ILE A 185 -10.36 -10.64 4.07
C ILE A 185 -9.30 -11.38 3.24
N THR A 186 -9.50 -11.47 1.92
CA THR A 186 -8.57 -12.16 1.01
C THR A 186 -7.18 -11.52 1.02
N LYS A 187 -7.10 -10.19 1.01
CA LYS A 187 -5.82 -9.44 1.09
C LYS A 187 -5.12 -9.67 2.43
N SER A 188 -5.85 -9.62 3.54
CA SER A 188 -5.29 -9.83 4.88
C SER A 188 -4.77 -11.27 5.05
N ALA A 189 -5.55 -12.28 4.69
CA ALA A 189 -5.14 -13.69 4.70
C ALA A 189 -3.92 -13.96 3.80
N ARG A 190 -3.86 -13.36 2.60
CA ARG A 190 -2.70 -13.46 1.71
C ARG A 190 -1.45 -12.86 2.36
N SER A 191 -1.58 -11.74 3.07
CA SER A 191 -0.45 -11.10 3.74
C SER A 191 0.07 -11.95 4.90
N ALA A 192 -0.81 -12.57 5.69
CA ALA A 192 -0.45 -13.50 6.76
C ALA A 192 0.28 -14.73 6.19
N ARG A 193 -0.25 -15.32 5.11
CA ARG A 193 0.40 -16.45 4.41
C ARG A 193 1.79 -16.09 3.90
N ARG A 194 1.96 -14.90 3.31
CA ARG A 194 3.28 -14.43 2.84
C ARG A 194 4.27 -14.26 4.00
N LYS A 195 3.82 -13.81 5.18
CA LYS A 195 4.67 -13.70 6.38
C LYS A 195 5.09 -15.09 6.87
N ALA A 196 4.13 -16.02 7.00
CA ALA A 196 4.40 -17.40 7.40
C ALA A 196 5.39 -18.11 6.46
N ILE A 197 5.26 -17.95 5.14
CA ILE A 197 6.21 -18.51 4.17
C ILE A 197 7.61 -17.91 4.36
N LYS A 198 7.72 -16.60 4.62
CA LYS A 198 9.02 -15.96 4.85
C LYS A 198 9.66 -16.48 6.14
N GLU A 199 8.89 -16.60 7.21
CA GLU A 199 9.34 -17.15 8.48
C GLU A 199 9.78 -18.61 8.33
N SER A 200 8.98 -19.46 7.68
CA SER A 200 9.35 -20.86 7.46
C SER A 200 10.61 -21.00 6.60
N ASN A 201 10.75 -20.17 5.56
CA ASN A 201 11.94 -20.16 4.73
C ASN A 201 13.18 -19.67 5.50
N PHE A 202 13.00 -18.66 6.36
CA PHE A 202 14.06 -18.15 7.21
C PHE A 202 14.51 -19.22 8.22
N LEU A 203 13.58 -19.82 8.95
CA LEU A 203 13.88 -20.87 9.95
C LEU A 203 14.45 -22.14 9.32
N ARG A 204 14.04 -22.50 8.10
CA ARG A 204 14.61 -23.63 7.36
C ARG A 204 16.02 -23.33 6.81
N GLY A 205 16.35 -22.06 6.64
CA GLY A 205 17.65 -21.61 6.14
C GLY A 205 18.68 -21.29 7.23
N LEU A 206 18.27 -21.28 8.51
CA LEU A 206 19.18 -21.34 9.66
C LEU A 206 19.69 -22.78 9.85
#